data_AF-A0A6H9RV96-F1
#
_entry.id   AF-A0A6H9RV96-F1
#
_cell.length_a   1.000
_cell.length_b   1.000
_cell.length_c   1.000
_cell.angle_alpha   90.00
_cell.angle_beta   90.00
_cell.angle_gamma   90.00
#
_symmetry.space_group_name_H-M   'P 1'
#
loop_
_entity.id
_entity.type
_entity.pdbx_description
1 polymer ?
#
loop_
_entity_poly.entity_id
_entity_poly.type
_entity_poly.pdbx_seq_one_letter_code
_entity_poly.pdbx_strand_id
1 'polypeptide(L)' 'MRIEPRQLPDTLPFLGDLPPLLTRLYAARGVQSEAELDKSLARLIPFQQLKGIDAAVDLL' A
#
# COMPACT_ATOMS: atom_id res chain seq x y z
N MET A 1 23.84 -5.82 15.55
CA MET A 1 22.82 -5.39 14.56
C MET A 1 22.72 -3.87 14.64
N ARG A 2 22.90 -3.17 13.52
CA ARG A 2 22.75 -1.71 13.43
C ARG A 2 21.35 -1.43 12.89
N ILE A 3 20.50 -0.76 13.67
CA ILE A 3 19.15 -0.40 13.25
C ILE A 3 19.26 0.93 12.49
N GLU A 4 19.01 0.92 11.19
CA GLU A 4 18.96 2.17 10.40
C GLU A 4 17.50 2.65 10.28
N PRO A 5 17.20 3.88 10.70
CA PRO A 5 15.84 4.42 10.62
C PRO A 5 15.48 4.70 9.16
N ARG A 6 14.27 4.31 8.75
CA ARG A 6 13.73 4.70 7.44
C ARG A 6 13.50 6.20 7.38
N GLN A 7 13.81 6.81 6.25
CA GLN A 7 13.53 8.23 6.01
C GLN A 7 12.02 8.47 5.97
N LEU A 8 11.60 9.56 6.62
CA LEU A 8 10.22 10.04 6.58
C LEU A 8 10.09 11.03 5.41
N PRO A 9 8.93 11.07 4.74
CA PRO A 9 8.63 12.13 3.80
C PRO A 9 8.53 13.49 4.52
N ASP A 10 8.89 14.56 3.82
CA ASP A 10 8.88 15.93 4.36
C ASP A 10 7.46 16.38 4.76
N THR A 11 6.45 15.86 4.07
CA THR A 11 5.03 16.06 4.38
C THR A 11 4.38 14.73 4.75
N LEU A 12 3.67 14.71 5.88
CA LEU A 12 2.91 13.53 6.29
C LEU A 12 1.56 13.52 5.56
N PRO A 13 1.20 12.40 4.89
CA PRO A 13 -0.11 12.26 4.29
C PRO A 13 -1.20 12.18 5.36
N PHE A 14 -2.39 12.64 5.00
CA PHE A 14 -3.58 12.44 5.82
C PHE A 14 -4.09 11.01 5.59
N LEU A 15 -4.04 10.19 6.64
CA LEU A 15 -4.40 8.77 6.61
C LEU A 15 -5.66 8.46 7.45
N GLY A 16 -6.52 9.46 7.67
CA GLY A 16 -7.72 9.34 8.51
C GLY A 16 -7.42 9.51 10.00
N ASP A 17 -8.34 9.01 10.84
CA ASP A 17 -8.24 9.10 12.30
C ASP A 17 -7.30 8.02 12.88
N LEU A 18 -6.00 8.20 12.61
CA LEU A 18 -4.94 7.32 13.08
C LEU A 18 -4.07 8.00 14.15
N PRO A 19 -3.58 7.23 15.14
CA PRO A 19 -2.53 7.69 16.04
C PRO A 19 -1.32 8.25 15.29
N PRO A 20 -0.72 9.38 15.72
CA PRO A 20 0.40 10.03 15.03
C PRO A 20 1.61 9.13 14.77
N LEU A 21 1.85 8.16 15.66
CA LEU A 21 2.92 7.17 15.48
C LEU A 21 2.66 6.26 14.28
N LEU A 22 1.41 5.81 14.09
CA LEU A 22 1.05 4.96 12.97
C LEU A 22 1.13 5.73 11.66
N THR A 23 0.67 6.99 11.62
CA THR A 23 0.79 7.86 10.45
C THR A 23 2.25 7.97 9.98
N ARG A 24 3.20 8.18 10.91
CA ARG A 24 4.64 8.21 10.59
C ARG A 24 5.15 6.86 10.07
N LEU A 25 4.74 5.75 10.68
CA LEU A 25 5.19 4.41 10.27
C LEU A 25 4.68 3.99 8.89
N TYR A 26 3.46 4.38 8.54
CA TYR A 26 2.85 4.14 7.24
C TYR A 26 3.40 5.09 6.17
N ALA A 27 3.57 6.38 6.50
CA ALA A 27 4.24 7.34 5.62
C ALA A 27 5.67 6.91 5.28
N ALA A 28 6.44 6.42 6.28
CA ALA A 28 7.77 5.85 6.05
C ALA A 28 7.77 4.55 5.21
N ARG A 29 6.60 3.95 4.94
CA ARG A 29 6.44 2.80 4.04
C ARG A 29 5.92 3.21 2.66
N GLY A 30 5.74 4.51 2.42
CA GLY A 30 5.21 5.04 1.16
C GLY A 30 3.70 5.02 1.05
N VAL A 31 2.96 4.80 2.15
CA VAL A 31 1.50 4.92 2.16
C VAL A 31 1.12 6.39 2.04
N GLN A 32 0.34 6.75 1.02
CA GLN A 32 0.02 8.15 0.70
C GLN A 32 -1.43 8.54 0.97
N SER A 33 -2.32 7.57 1.12
CA SER A 33 -3.75 7.81 1.29
C SER A 33 -4.40 6.79 2.23
N GLU A 34 -5.48 7.20 2.89
CA GLU A 34 -6.32 6.29 3.70
C GLU A 34 -6.84 5.10 2.86
N ALA A 35 -7.04 5.34 1.57
CA ALA A 35 -7.43 4.32 0.60
C ALA A 35 -6.49 3.11 0.54
N GLU A 36 -5.19 3.32 0.70
CA GLU A 36 -4.17 2.28 0.67
C GLU A 36 -4.15 1.43 1.96
N LEU A 37 -4.84 1.87 3.02
CA LEU A 37 -4.95 1.13 4.28
C LEU A 37 -6.14 0.16 4.33
N ASP A 38 -6.99 0.21 3.31
CA ASP A 38 -8.12 -0.68 3.20
C ASP A 38 -7.68 -2.11 2.88
N LYS A 39 -8.16 -3.03 3.71
CA LYS A 39 -7.84 -4.46 3.64
C LYS A 39 -8.92 -5.26 2.91
N SER A 40 -10.00 -4.61 2.49
CA SER A 40 -11.02 -5.23 1.66
C SER A 40 -10.50 -5.42 0.23
N LEU A 41 -11.18 -6.28 -0.51
CA LEU A 41 -10.91 -6.49 -1.93
C LEU A 41 -11.70 -5.52 -2.82
N ALA A 42 -12.37 -4.52 -2.24
CA ALA A 42 -13.32 -3.64 -2.94
C ALA A 42 -12.66 -2.82 -4.07
N ARG A 43 -11.35 -2.64 -4.02
CA ARG A 43 -10.55 -1.89 -5.01
C ARG A 43 -9.68 -2.77 -5.90
N LEU A 44 -9.80 -4.09 -5.81
CA LEU A 44 -9.11 -4.96 -6.75
C LEU A 44 -9.66 -4.73 -8.15
N ILE A 45 -8.76 -4.68 -9.13
CA ILE A 45 -9.14 -4.69 -10.53
C ILE A 45 -9.82 -6.04 -10.86
N PRO A 46 -10.79 -6.05 -11.78
CA PRO A 46 -11.32 -7.30 -12.32
C PRO A 46 -10.18 -8.17 -12.87
N PHE A 47 -10.24 -9.47 -12.64
CA PHE A 47 -9.16 -10.37 -13.01
C PHE A 47 -8.83 -10.33 -14.52
N GLN A 48 -9.82 -10.02 -15.37
CA GLN A 48 -9.65 -9.88 -16.82
C GLN A 48 -8.71 -8.73 -17.21
N GLN A 49 -8.49 -7.78 -16.31
CA GLN A 49 -7.56 -6.66 -16.52
C GLN A 49 -6.14 -6.99 -16.03
N LEU A 50 -5.94 -8.17 -15.42
CA LEU A 50 -4.61 -8.62 -15.02
C LEU A 50 -3.80 -8.96 -16.26
N LYS A 51 -2.65 -8.30 -16.38
CA LYS A 51 -1.76 -8.48 -17.52
C LYS A 51 -1.32 -9.94 -17.64
N GLY A 52 -1.62 -10.56 -18.79
CA GLY A 52 -1.19 -11.91 -19.11
C GLY A 52 -2.02 -13.03 -18.46
N ILE A 53 -3.23 -12.72 -17.98
CA ILE A 53 -4.08 -13.71 -17.31
C ILE A 53 -4.45 -14.89 -18.23
N ASP A 54 -4.80 -14.61 -19.49
CA ASP A 54 -5.17 -15.66 -20.44
C ASP A 54 -4.00 -16.62 -20.71
N ALA A 55 -2.82 -16.06 -21.02
CA ALA A 55 -1.60 -16.83 -21.27
C ALA A 55 -1.15 -17.64 -20.04
N ALA A 56 -1.39 -17.14 -18.82
CA ALA A 56 -1.07 -17.87 -17.60
C ALA A 56 -2.02 -19.06 -17.37
N VAL A 57 -3.29 -18.93 -17.77
CA VAL A 57 -4.30 -20.00 -17.66
C VAL A 57 -4.06 -21.09 -18.70
N ASP A 58 -3.65 -20.75 -19.93
CA ASP A 58 -3.36 -21.72 -20.99
C ASP A 58 -2.18 -22.68 -20.67
N LEU A 59 -1.36 -22.35 -19.66
CA LEU A 59 -0.21 -23.16 -19.21
C LEU A 59 -0.55 -24.19 -18.11
N LEU A 60 -1.80 -24.23 -17.64
CA LEU A 60 -2.29 -25.13 -16.58
C LEU A 60 -3.00 -26.36 -17.16
#